data_AF-A0A352FE73-F1
#
_entry.id   AF-A0A352FE73-F1
#
_cell.length_a   1.000
_cell.length_b   1.000
_cell.length_c   1.000
_cell.angle_alpha   90.00
_cell.angle_beta   90.00
_cell.angle_gamma   90.00
#
_symmetry.space_group_name_H-M   'P 1'
#
loop_
_entity.id
_entity.type
_entity.pdbx_description
1 polymer ?
#
loop_
_entity_poly.entity_id
_entity_poly.type
_entity_poly.pdbx_seq_one_letter_code
_entity_poly.pdbx_strand_id
1 'polypeptide(L)'
;YAPCINHGLKVGMGQTQFEEETAVKSGYWSLYRYNPQLENDGKNPFELDSKEPDWTMFKNFLMGEVRYSSLKKAFPEVADQLFDAAEESAKWRLKSYERLASMDFSK
;
A
#
# COMPACT_ATOMS: atom_id res chain seq x y z
N TYR A 1 0.86 9.50 -1.48
CA TYR A 1 -0.20 8.92 -2.34
C TYR A 1 -1.15 10.06 -2.69
N ALA A 2 -1.45 10.30 -3.96
CA ALA A 2 -2.29 11.42 -4.40
C ALA A 2 -3.42 10.89 -5.31
N PRO A 3 -4.66 10.78 -4.81
CA PRO A 3 -5.79 10.31 -5.62
C PRO A 3 -6.09 11.26 -6.78
N CYS A 4 -6.47 10.71 -7.93
CA CYS A 4 -6.68 11.46 -9.16
C CYS A 4 -8.00 11.06 -9.82
N ILE A 5 -8.60 11.97 -10.62
CA ILE A 5 -9.75 11.67 -11.47
C ILE A 5 -9.50 10.45 -12.37
N ASN A 6 -8.25 10.21 -12.79
CA ASN A 6 -7.85 9.07 -13.62
C ASN A 6 -7.91 7.73 -12.89
N HIS A 7 -7.93 7.72 -11.55
CA HIS A 7 -8.20 6.49 -10.80
C HIS A 7 -9.68 6.13 -10.90
N GLY A 8 -10.54 7.14 -11.04
CA GLY A 8 -11.99 7.00 -11.11
C GLY A 8 -12.55 6.43 -9.81
N LEU A 9 -12.44 7.17 -8.72
CA LEU A 9 -12.95 6.76 -7.41
C LEU A 9 -14.48 6.62 -7.47
N LYS A 10 -15.02 5.43 -7.17
CA LYS A 10 -16.48 5.21 -7.16
C LYS A 10 -17.21 6.02 -6.10
N VAL A 11 -16.51 6.36 -5.01
CA VAL A 11 -16.99 7.24 -3.93
C VAL A 11 -16.91 8.73 -4.29
N GLY A 12 -16.36 9.07 -5.45
CA GLY A 12 -16.20 10.44 -5.94
C GLY A 12 -14.98 11.17 -5.37
N MET A 13 -14.55 12.24 -6.04
CA MET A 13 -13.35 13.02 -5.68
C MET A 13 -13.51 13.84 -4.38
N GLY A 14 -14.74 13.99 -3.86
CA GLY A 14 -14.95 14.58 -2.53
C GLY A 14 -14.39 13.71 -1.39
N GLN A 15 -14.16 12.42 -1.64
CA GLN A 15 -13.70 11.43 -0.66
C GLN A 15 -12.21 11.07 -0.84
N THR A 16 -11.40 11.95 -1.43
CA THR A 16 -9.97 11.71 -1.67
C THR A 16 -9.19 11.38 -0.40
N GLN A 17 -9.45 12.08 0.70
CA GLN A 17 -8.81 11.81 1.99
C GLN A 17 -9.18 10.44 2.56
N PHE A 18 -10.44 10.02 2.39
CA PHE A 18 -10.89 8.68 2.74
C PHE A 18 -10.19 7.61 1.89
N GLU A 19 -9.98 7.88 0.60
CA GLU A 19 -9.23 6.99 -0.30
C GLU A 19 -7.76 6.84 0.12
N GLU A 20 -7.12 7.95 0.51
CA GLU A 20 -5.74 7.94 1.04
C GLU A 20 -5.62 7.10 2.31
N GLU A 21 -6.55 7.28 3.25
CA GLU A 21 -6.61 6.47 4.47
C GLU A 21 -6.84 4.98 4.16
N THR A 22 -7.75 4.68 3.23
CA THR A 22 -8.08 3.30 2.83
C THR A 22 -6.90 2.64 2.12
N ALA A 23 -6.15 3.37 1.30
CA ALA A 23 -4.93 2.85 0.65
C ALA A 23 -3.89 2.40 1.67
N VAL A 24 -3.75 3.11 2.80
CA VAL A 24 -2.84 2.72 3.88
C VAL A 24 -3.40 1.54 4.68
N LYS A 25 -4.67 1.63 5.12
CA LYS A 25 -5.30 0.57 5.92
C LYS A 25 -5.39 -0.77 5.22
N SER A 26 -5.56 -0.76 3.90
CA SER A 26 -5.63 -1.99 3.08
C SER A 26 -4.27 -2.60 2.75
N GLY A 27 -3.16 -1.93 3.08
CA GLY A 27 -1.80 -2.40 2.75
C GLY A 27 -1.36 -2.09 1.32
N TYR A 28 -2.19 -1.40 0.54
CA TYR A 28 -1.82 -0.96 -0.81
C TYR A 28 -0.65 0.04 -0.78
N TRP A 29 -0.65 0.96 0.18
CA TRP A 29 0.39 1.97 0.36
C TRP A 29 0.96 1.97 1.78
N SER A 30 2.24 1.65 1.94
CA SER A 30 2.93 1.76 3.23
C SER A 30 3.49 3.17 3.46
N LEU A 31 3.52 3.61 4.71
CA LEU A 31 4.14 4.87 5.12
C LEU A 31 5.45 4.55 5.85
N TYR A 32 6.53 5.19 5.46
CA TYR A 32 7.84 5.02 6.07
C TYR A 32 8.66 6.29 5.94
N ARG A 33 9.69 6.41 6.77
CA ARG A 33 10.71 7.45 6.71
C ARG A 33 12.09 6.81 6.70
N TYR A 34 13.02 7.45 6.00
CA TYR A 34 14.43 7.10 6.07
C TYR A 34 15.22 8.34 6.47
N ASN A 35 15.87 8.29 7.63
CA ASN A 35 16.70 9.37 8.16
C ASN A 35 18.15 8.87 8.32
N PRO A 36 19.07 9.18 7.39
CA PRO A 36 20.45 8.73 7.44
C PRO A 36 21.21 9.21 8.70
N GLN A 37 20.76 10.30 9.33
CA GLN A 37 21.44 10.84 10.51
C GLN A 37 21.37 9.88 11.72
N LEU A 38 20.37 8.99 11.77
CA LEU A 38 20.20 8.03 12.86
C LEU A 38 21.33 6.99 12.92
N GLU A 39 21.96 6.66 11.80
CA GLU A 39 23.10 5.75 11.76
C GLU A 39 24.32 6.31 12.52
N ASN A 40 24.48 7.64 12.55
CA ASN A 40 25.55 8.28 13.31
C ASN A 40 25.44 7.97 14.80
N ASP A 41 24.22 7.81 15.30
CA ASP A 41 23.88 7.47 16.69
C ASP A 41 23.77 5.95 16.92
N GLY A 42 24.08 5.12 15.91
CA GLY A 42 23.92 3.66 15.98
C GLY A 42 22.47 3.19 15.99
N LYS A 43 21.53 4.00 15.48
CA LYS A 43 20.10 3.68 15.38
C LYS A 43 19.75 3.32 13.94
N ASN A 44 18.68 2.52 13.77
CA ASN A 44 18.18 2.18 12.45
C ASN A 44 17.64 3.43 11.73
N PRO A 45 18.11 3.76 10.51
CA PRO A 45 17.64 4.91 9.74
C PRO A 45 16.24 4.74 9.16
N PHE A 46 15.75 3.50 9.06
CA PHE A 46 14.47 3.18 8.44
C PHE A 46 13.39 2.99 9.51
N GLU A 47 12.34 3.81 9.43
CA GLU A 47 11.18 3.75 10.31
C GLU A 47 9.93 3.44 9.47
N LEU A 48 9.26 2.32 9.78
CA LEU A 48 7.97 1.97 9.19
C LEU A 48 6.84 2.59 10.03
N ASP A 49 6.16 3.60 9.49
CA ASP A 49 5.12 4.38 10.19
C ASP A 49 3.72 3.76 10.05
N SER A 50 3.45 3.08 8.94
CA SER A 50 2.17 2.38 8.75
C SER A 50 2.10 1.14 9.62
N LYS A 51 0.95 0.95 10.29
CA LYS A 51 0.62 -0.24 11.07
C LYS A 51 0.36 -1.45 10.16
N GLU A 52 0.21 -2.61 10.79
CA GLU A 52 -0.28 -3.82 10.12
C GLU A 52 -1.62 -3.52 9.40
N PRO A 53 -1.71 -3.78 8.09
CA PRO A 53 -2.91 -3.52 7.32
C PRO A 53 -3.97 -4.61 7.51
N ASP A 54 -5.23 -4.26 7.25
CA ASP A 54 -6.31 -5.24 7.09
C ASP A 54 -6.34 -5.74 5.65
N TRP A 55 -5.70 -6.90 5.42
CA TRP A 55 -5.63 -7.53 4.09
C TRP A 55 -7.01 -7.89 3.51
N THR A 56 -8.05 -8.02 4.34
CA THR A 56 -9.41 -8.26 3.84
C THR A 56 -9.96 -7.06 3.05
N MET A 57 -9.37 -5.88 3.24
CA MET A 57 -9.73 -4.65 2.53
C MET A 57 -9.05 -4.53 1.16
N PHE A 58 -7.98 -5.28 0.86
CA PHE A 58 -7.14 -5.04 -0.32
C PHE A 58 -7.91 -5.11 -1.64
N LYS A 59 -8.62 -6.21 -1.89
CA LYS A 59 -9.43 -6.37 -3.10
C LYS A 59 -10.59 -5.38 -3.17
N ASN A 60 -11.19 -5.05 -2.02
CA ASN A 60 -12.26 -4.05 -1.94
C ASN A 60 -11.76 -2.65 -2.31
N PHE A 61 -10.56 -2.29 -1.85
CA PHE A 61 -9.88 -1.06 -2.25
C PHE A 61 -9.68 -1.00 -3.77
N LEU A 62 -9.12 -2.06 -4.38
CA LEU A 62 -8.96 -2.12 -5.85
C LEU A 62 -10.32 -1.96 -6.55
N MET A 63 -11.35 -2.67 -6.11
CA MET A 63 -12.68 -2.60 -6.70
C MET A 63 -13.38 -1.25 -6.48
N GLY A 64 -12.88 -0.40 -5.57
CA GLY A 64 -13.32 0.97 -5.33
C GLY A 64 -12.94 1.95 -6.44
N GLU A 65 -11.99 1.60 -7.31
CA GLU A 65 -11.48 2.45 -8.38
C GLU A 65 -11.80 1.89 -9.78
N VAL A 66 -12.15 2.77 -10.73
CA VAL A 66 -12.48 2.39 -12.12
C VAL A 66 -11.26 1.85 -12.86
N ARG A 67 -10.05 2.35 -12.55
CA ARG A 67 -8.81 1.85 -13.16
C ARG A 67 -8.57 0.35 -12.96
N TYR A 68 -9.14 -0.24 -11.91
CA TYR A 68 -9.09 -1.69 -11.65
C TYR A 68 -10.39 -2.38 -12.02
N SER A 69 -11.54 -1.83 -11.62
CA SER A 69 -12.83 -2.50 -11.85
C SER A 69 -13.22 -2.59 -13.33
N SER A 70 -12.67 -1.74 -14.20
CA SER A 70 -12.81 -1.86 -15.66
C SER A 70 -12.14 -3.13 -16.20
N LEU A 71 -10.97 -3.52 -15.68
CA LEU A 71 -10.29 -4.77 -16.03
C LEU A 71 -11.15 -5.97 -15.62
N LYS A 72 -11.71 -5.96 -14.40
CA LYS A 72 -12.59 -7.03 -13.92
C LYS A 72 -13.84 -7.21 -14.79
N LYS A 73 -14.37 -6.11 -15.33
CA LYS A 73 -15.51 -6.14 -16.24
C LYS A 73 -15.16 -6.74 -17.60
N ALA A 74 -13.99 -6.41 -18.15
CA ALA A 74 -13.58 -6.84 -19.48
C ALA A 74 -12.99 -8.26 -19.49
N PHE A 75 -12.20 -8.61 -18.47
CA PHE A 75 -11.46 -9.88 -18.39
C PHE A 75 -11.54 -10.45 -16.96
N PRO A 76 -12.68 -11.04 -16.56
CA PRO A 76 -12.94 -11.38 -15.17
C PRO A 76 -11.92 -12.34 -14.54
N GLU A 77 -11.50 -13.38 -15.28
CA GLU A 77 -10.56 -14.40 -14.79
C GLU A 77 -9.14 -13.85 -14.68
N VAL A 78 -8.69 -13.10 -15.69
CA VAL A 78 -7.36 -12.45 -15.70
C VAL A 78 -7.27 -11.40 -14.58
N ALA A 79 -8.34 -10.65 -14.35
CA ALA A 79 -8.39 -9.67 -13.27
C ALA A 79 -8.20 -10.32 -11.89
N ASP A 80 -8.83 -11.47 -11.62
CA ASP A 80 -8.66 -12.16 -10.33
C ASP A 80 -7.22 -12.60 -10.13
N GLN A 81 -6.59 -13.19 -11.15
CA GLN A 81 -5.18 -13.58 -11.10
C GLN A 81 -4.26 -12.38 -10.83
N LEU A 82 -4.53 -11.24 -11.49
CA LEU A 82 -3.73 -10.03 -11.30
C LEU A 82 -4.00 -9.36 -9.95
N PHE A 83 -5.22 -9.43 -9.41
CA PHE A 83 -5.53 -8.92 -8.07
C PHE A 83 -4.85 -9.75 -6.98
N ASP A 84 -4.83 -11.08 -7.13
CA ASP A 84 -4.07 -11.97 -6.24
C ASP A 84 -2.57 -11.66 -6.30
N ALA A 85 -2.02 -11.53 -7.51
CA ALA A 85 -0.61 -11.18 -7.70
C ALA A 85 -0.26 -9.81 -7.11
N ALA A 86 -1.16 -8.83 -7.21
CA ALA A 86 -0.99 -7.50 -6.63
C ALA A 86 -1.00 -7.54 -5.10
N GLU A 87 -1.90 -8.33 -4.50
CA GLU A 87 -1.97 -8.51 -3.04
C GLU A 87 -0.69 -9.18 -2.51
N GLU A 88 -0.24 -10.26 -3.15
CA GLU A 88 1.00 -10.95 -2.77
C GLU A 88 2.23 -10.05 -2.95
N SER A 89 2.27 -9.24 -4.00
CA SER A 89 3.33 -8.24 -4.20
C SER A 89 3.33 -7.17 -3.10
N ALA A 90 2.15 -6.72 -2.67
CA ALA A 90 2.02 -5.76 -1.57
C ALA A 90 2.48 -6.37 -0.23
N LYS A 91 2.07 -7.61 0.08
CA LYS A 91 2.54 -8.36 1.25
C LYS A 91 4.05 -8.55 1.24
N TRP A 92 4.62 -8.93 0.10
CA TRP A 92 6.06 -9.10 -0.04
C TRP A 92 6.84 -7.79 0.19
N ARG A 93 6.32 -6.68 -0.35
CA ARG A 93 6.90 -5.35 -0.16
C ARG A 93 6.84 -4.93 1.31
N LEU A 94 5.71 -5.11 1.99
CA LEU A 94 5.59 -4.82 3.42
C LEU A 94 6.59 -5.64 4.25
N LYS A 95 6.68 -6.95 4.01
CA LYS A 95 7.67 -7.82 4.68
C LYS A 95 9.10 -7.35 4.47
N SER A 96 9.40 -6.77 3.30
CA SER A 96 10.72 -6.21 3.02
C SER A 96 10.98 -4.95 3.86
N TYR A 97 9.98 -4.10 4.06
CA TYR A 97 10.07 -2.95 4.96
C TYR A 97 10.19 -3.36 6.43
N GLU A 98 9.48 -4.39 6.86
CA GLU A 98 9.62 -4.96 8.22
C GLU A 98 11.04 -5.47 8.46
N ARG A 99 11.63 -6.17 7.48
CA ARG A 99 13.04 -6.59 7.54
C ARG A 99 13.98 -5.40 7.68
N LEU A 100 13.78 -4.35 6.89
CA LEU A 100 14.59 -3.11 6.99
C LEU A 100 14.46 -2.47 8.37
N ALA A 101 13.25 -2.36 8.91
CA ALA A 101 12.99 -1.80 10.24
C ALA A 101 13.60 -2.65 11.38
N SER A 102 13.83 -3.95 11.15
CA SER A 102 14.46 -4.86 12.13
C SER A 102 15.98 -4.94 12.05
N MET A 103 16.62 -4.26 11.08
CA MET A 103 18.08 -4.28 10.95
C MET A 103 18.76 -3.64 12.17
N ASP A 104 19.86 -4.24 12.63
CA ASP A 104 20.67 -3.74 13.73
C ASP A 104 21.78 -2.82 13.21
N PHE A 105 21.87 -1.63 13.80
CA PHE A 105 22.85 -0.58 13.49
C PHE A 105 23.69 -0.21 14.72
N SER A 106 23.61 -0.99 15.81
CA SER A 106 24.42 -0.79 17.01
C SER A 106 25.92 -0.83 16.70
N LYS A 107 26.69 -0.02 17.44
CA LYS A 107 28.15 0.14 17.29
C LYS A 107 28.91 -0.54 18.42
#